data_AF-A0A1I1E8H7-F1
#
_entry.id   AF-A0A1I1E8H7-F1
#
_cell.length_a   1.000
_cell.length_b   1.000
_cell.length_c   1.000
_cell.angle_alpha   90.00
_cell.angle_beta   90.00
_cell.angle_gamma   90.00
#
_symmetry.space_group_name_H-M   'P 1'
#
loop_
_entity.id
_entity.type
_entity.pdbx_description
1 polymer ?
#
loop_
_entity_poly.entity_id
_entity_poly.type
_entity_poly.pdbx_seq_one_letter_code
_entity_poly.pdbx_strand_id
1 'polypeptide(L)' 'MKKVGAVLFAVMVFISLSCVGYRTAGKSGKVPPGQAKKITGKKSARDHAPGQRKKDVHYFNYY' A
#
# COMPACT_ATOMS: atom_id res chain seq x y z
N MET A 1 39.80 19.00 5.65
CA MET A 1 38.62 19.87 5.41
C MET A 1 37.75 19.40 4.23
N LYS A 2 38.32 19.09 3.06
CA LYS A 2 37.56 18.65 1.86
C LYS A 2 36.71 17.38 2.08
N LYS A 3 37.20 16.43 2.87
CA LYS A 3 36.51 15.16 3.19
C LYS A 3 35.32 15.33 4.14
N VAL A 4 35.40 16.30 5.06
CA VAL A 4 34.32 16.62 6.00
C VAL A 4 33.13 17.24 5.25
N GLY A 5 33.40 18.14 4.29
CA GLY A 5 32.36 18.69 3.41
C GLY A 5 31.67 17.63 2.55
N ALA A 6 32.42 16.66 2.02
CA ALA A 6 31.85 15.56 1.24
C ALA A 6 30.95 14.65 2.08
N VAL A 7 31.32 14.36 3.33
CA VAL A 7 30.51 13.55 4.25
C VAL A 7 29.21 14.27 4.62
N LEU A 8 29.28 15.58 4.93
CA LEU A 8 28.08 16.37 5.25
C LEU A 8 27.10 16.46 4.07
N PHE A 9 27.59 16.59 2.84
CA PHE A 9 26.76 16.62 1.65
C PHE A 9 26.05 15.28 1.41
N ALA A 10 26.75 14.14 1.60
CA ALA A 10 26.14 12.83 1.45
C ALA A 10 24.99 12.60 2.45
N VAL A 11 25.17 13.00 3.71
CA VAL A 11 24.13 12.86 4.74
C VAL A 11 22.87 13.68 4.39
N MET A 12 23.03 14.90 3.87
CA MET A 12 21.90 15.73 3.45
C MET A 12 21.11 15.14 2.27
N VAL A 13 21.79 14.51 1.32
CA VAL A 13 21.15 13.80 0.20
C VAL A 13 20.36 12.59 0.70
N PHE A 14 20.90 11.81 1.64
CA PHE A 14 20.19 10.65 2.18
C PHE A 14 18.91 11.01 2.94
N ILE A 15 18.91 12.12 3.68
CA ILE A 15 17.72 12.59 4.41
C ILE A 15 16.62 13.06 3.44
N SER A 16 17.00 13.67 2.31
CA SER A 16 16.04 14.19 1.33
C SER A 16 15.38 13.11 0.47
N LEU A 17 15.90 11.87 0.46
CA LEU A 17 15.26 10.74 -0.23
C LEU A 17 14.03 10.16 0.48
N SER A 18 13.73 10.54 1.75
CA SER A 18 12.65 9.91 2.53
C SER A 18 11.24 10.49 2.27
N CYS A 19 10.97 11.01 1.08
CA CYS A 19 9.64 11.53 0.73
C CYS A 19 8.66 10.37 0.45
N VAL A 20 8.09 9.80 1.51
CA VAL A 20 7.03 8.79 1.41
C VAL A 20 5.69 9.52 1.19
N GLY A 21 5.13 9.39 -0.01
CA GLY A 21 3.80 9.91 -0.32
C GLY A 21 2.72 9.13 0.44
N TYR A 22 2.19 9.69 1.52
CA TYR A 22 1.04 9.14 2.22
C TYR A 22 -0.19 9.15 1.29
N ARG A 23 -0.72 7.96 0.99
CA ARG A 23 -1.96 7.80 0.21
C ARG A 23 -3.14 7.90 1.18
N THR A 24 -3.77 9.06 1.26
CA THR A 24 -5.02 9.22 2.01
C THR A 24 -6.11 8.42 1.32
N ALA A 25 -6.65 7.40 2.00
CA ALA A 25 -7.98 6.91 1.68
C ALA A 25 -8.93 8.11 1.77
N GLY A 26 -9.80 8.32 0.77
CA GLY A 26 -10.75 9.43 0.77
C GLY A 26 -11.67 9.44 2.00
N LYS A 27 -12.71 10.29 2.00
CA LYS A 27 -13.59 10.58 3.16
C LYS A 27 -14.09 9.39 4.01
N SER A 28 -14.07 8.16 3.49
CA SER A 28 -14.45 6.94 4.21
C SER A 28 -13.35 6.31 5.09
N GLY A 29 -12.07 6.70 4.97
CA GLY A 29 -10.96 6.06 5.69
C GLY A 29 -10.66 4.60 5.27
N LYS A 30 -11.43 4.05 4.32
CA LYS A 30 -11.27 2.68 3.80
C LYS A 30 -10.28 2.67 2.64
N VAL A 31 -9.44 1.65 2.59
CA VAL A 31 -8.52 1.42 1.47
C VAL A 31 -9.33 1.29 0.17
N PRO A 32 -9.08 2.11 -0.86
CA PRO A 32 -9.80 2.01 -2.13
C PRO A 32 -9.67 0.60 -2.74
N PRO A 33 -10.69 0.10 -3.45
CA PRO A 33 -10.70 -1.27 -3.98
C PRO A 33 -9.50 -1.59 -4.88
N GLY A 34 -9.05 -0.61 -5.67
CA GLY A 34 -7.85 -0.75 -6.51
C GLY A 34 -6.56 -0.91 -5.71
N GLN A 35 -6.46 -0.26 -4.55
CA GLN A 35 -5.32 -0.37 -3.64
C GLN A 35 -5.38 -1.68 -2.84
N ALA A 36 -6.56 -2.05 -2.36
CA ALA A 36 -6.78 -3.34 -1.70
C ALA A 36 -6.46 -4.52 -2.63
N LYS A 37 -6.82 -4.43 -3.93
CA LYS A 37 -6.43 -5.39 -4.96
C LYS A 37 -4.91 -5.55 -5.06
N LYS A 38 -4.17 -4.44 -5.13
CA LYS A 38 -2.70 -4.45 -5.23
C LYS A 38 -2.06 -5.07 -3.97
N ILE A 39 -2.52 -4.68 -2.78
CA ILE A 39 -2.02 -5.19 -1.50
C ILE A 39 -2.28 -6.71 -1.38
N THR A 40 -3.46 -7.17 -1.80
CA THR A 40 -3.84 -8.60 -1.70
C THR A 40 -3.30 -9.47 -2.83
N GLY A 41 -2.62 -8.90 -3.84
CA GLY A 41 -2.12 -9.65 -5.00
C GLY A 41 -3.21 -10.23 -5.91
N LYS A 42 -4.48 -9.83 -5.73
CA LYS A 42 -5.60 -10.40 -6.48
C LYS A 42 -5.66 -9.86 -7.92
N LYS A 43 -6.05 -10.71 -8.86
CA LYS A 43 -6.26 -10.32 -10.27
C LYS A 43 -7.44 -9.36 -10.46
N SER A 44 -8.40 -9.32 -9.52
CA SER A 44 -9.59 -8.47 -9.59
C SER A 44 -9.84 -7.71 -8.28
N ALA A 45 -10.43 -6.52 -8.40
CA ALA A 45 -10.85 -5.69 -7.28
C ALA A 45 -12.31 -5.95 -6.87
N ARG A 46 -12.99 -6.90 -7.54
CA ARG A 46 -14.41 -7.16 -7.34
C ARG A 46 -14.73 -7.50 -5.88
N ASP A 47 -13.91 -8.34 -5.25
CA ASP A 47 -14.11 -8.72 -3.84
C ASP A 47 -13.95 -7.56 -2.85
N HIS A 48 -13.32 -6.47 -3.27
CA HIS A 48 -13.06 -5.28 -2.47
C HIS A 48 -14.01 -4.12 -2.82
N ALA A 49 -14.86 -4.29 -3.84
CA ALA A 49 -15.78 -3.26 -4.29
C ALA A 49 -16.98 -3.13 -3.33
N PRO A 50 -17.50 -1.91 -3.12
CA PRO A 50 -18.68 -1.71 -2.28
C PRO A 50 -19.90 -2.44 -2.86
N GLY A 51 -20.71 -3.05 -1.99
CA GLY A 51 -21.94 -3.77 -2.40
C GLY A 51 -21.72 -5.20 -2.90
N GLN A 52 -20.48 -5.68 -3.05
CA GLN A 52 -20.22 -7.08 -3.37
C GLN A 52 -20.34 -7.96 -2.13
N ARG A 53 -21.17 -9.02 -2.20
CA ARG A 53 -21.22 -10.06 -1.17
C ARG A 53 -20.04 -11.00 -1.37
N LYS A 54 -19.31 -11.32 -0.30
CA LYS A 54 -18.28 -12.36 -0.32
C LYS A 54 -18.97 -13.69 -0.61
N LYS A 55 -18.46 -14.45 -1.57
CA LYS A 55 -18.89 -15.84 -1.77
C LYS A 55 -18.18 -16.68 -0.72
N ASP A 56 -18.87 -16.98 0.37
CA ASP A 56 -18.38 -17.96 1.34
C ASP A 56 -18.48 -19.34 0.69
N VAL A 57 -17.34 -19.92 0.31
CA VAL A 57 -17.27 -21.31 -0.15
C VAL A 57 -17.43 -22.19 1.09
N HIS A 58 -18.64 -22.68 1.32
CA HIS A 58 -18.96 -23.55 2.45
C HIS A 58 -18.34 -24.94 2.19
N TYR A 59 -17.16 -25.21 2.76
CA TYR A 59 -16.43 -26.50 2.65
C TYR A 59 -17.06 -27.67 3.45
N PHE A 60 -18.31 -27.53 3.89
CA PHE A 60 -18.95 -28.44 4.85
C PHE A 60 -19.58 -29.71 4.22
N ASN A 61 -19.18 -30.11 3.02
CA ASN A 61 -19.76 -31.27 2.32
C ASN A 61 -18.71 -32.16 1.62
N TYR A 62 -17.51 -32.28 2.20
CA TYR A 62 -16.45 -33.16 1.67
C TYR A 62 -15.75 -34.03 2.74
N TYR A 63 -16.45 -34.38 3.82
CA TYR A 63 -16.11 -35.48 4.74
C TYR A 63 -17.39 -36.11 5.26
#